data_AF-A0A485KPJ5-F1
#
_entry.id   AF-A0A485KPJ5-F1
#
_cell.length_a   1.000
_cell.length_b   1.000
_cell.length_c   1.000
_cell.angle_alpha   90.00
_cell.angle_beta   90.00
_cell.angle_gamma   90.00
#
_symmetry.space_group_name_H-M   'P 1'
#
loop_
_entity.id
_entity.type
_entity.pdbx_description
1 polymer ?
#
loop_
_entity_poly.entity_id
_entity_poly.type
_entity_poly.pdbx_seq_one_letter_code
_entity_poly.pdbx_strand_id
1 'polypeptide(L)'
;MTILGVGVDVVRSGRLRQTYEKHGERFLRRYLHPTEIQQFQKLTDHDAQTQFLASRWAVKEATYKAFKSWRILFPDILLSKEVSDVLLPPHIDVATLPPQVAPRVPVLVFDGQARVLADALRVSVCC
;
A
#
# COMPACT_ATOMS: atom_id res chain seq x y z
N MET A 1 10.07 -4.07 -21.66
CA MET A 1 9.45 -3.41 -20.48
C MET A 1 10.51 -2.50 -19.88
N THR A 2 10.20 -1.22 -19.66
CA THR A 2 11.19 -0.23 -19.19
C THR A 2 10.90 0.10 -17.73
N ILE A 3 11.90 0.02 -16.87
CA ILE A 3 11.78 0.44 -15.47
C ILE A 3 11.87 1.96 -15.42
N LEU A 4 10.80 2.62 -14.99
CA LEU A 4 10.74 4.08 -14.87
C LEU A 4 11.53 4.60 -13.66
N GLY A 5 11.57 3.82 -12.59
CA GLY A 5 12.28 4.17 -11.37
C GLY A 5 12.14 3.08 -10.30
N VAL A 6 13.02 3.15 -9.31
CA VAL A 6 13.01 2.29 -8.13
C VAL A 6 13.10 3.18 -6.91
N GLY A 7 12.35 2.84 -5.86
CA GLY A 7 12.41 3.50 -4.58
C GLY A 7 12.36 2.49 -3.44
N VAL A 8 13.09 2.79 -2.37
CA VAL A 8 13.17 1.97 -1.16
C VAL A 8 13.03 2.91 0.04
N ASP A 9 12.33 2.44 1.07
CA ASP A 9 12.21 3.14 2.33
C ASP A 9 12.23 2.18 3.51
N VAL A 10 12.88 2.61 4.59
CA VAL A 10 12.93 1.90 5.87
C VAL A 10 12.52 2.89 6.94
N VAL A 11 11.58 2.48 7.79
CA VAL A 11 10.98 3.35 8.78
C VAL A 11 10.99 2.74 10.17
N ARG A 12 11.34 3.55 11.17
CA ARG A 12 11.23 3.15 12.58
C ARG A 12 9.78 3.31 13.03
N SER A 13 9.11 2.19 13.33
CA SER A 13 7.71 2.14 13.75
C SER A 13 7.39 3.08 14.94
N GLY A 14 8.27 3.12 15.95
CA GLY A 14 8.14 4.01 17.10
C GLY A 14 8.10 5.51 16.74
N ARG A 15 8.73 5.94 15.64
CA ARG A 15 8.65 7.33 15.16
C ARG A 15 7.23 7.67 14.73
N LEU A 16 6.56 6.73 14.07
CA LEU A 16 5.21 6.93 13.53
C LEU A 16 4.19 6.95 14.66
N ARG A 17 4.37 6.10 15.66
CA ARG A 17 3.59 6.13 16.89
C ARG A 17 3.64 7.50 17.57
N GLN A 18 4.84 8.01 17.86
CA GLN A 18 5.00 9.32 18.50
C GLN A 18 4.42 10.46 17.66
N THR A 19 4.58 10.38 16.33
CA THR A 19 4.03 11.38 15.40
C THR A 19 2.50 11.37 15.43
N TYR A 20 1.90 10.18 15.45
CA TYR A 20 0.46 10.02 15.54
C TYR A 20 -0.08 10.47 16.91
N GLU A 21 0.59 10.13 18.02
CA GLU A 21 0.22 10.59 19.36
C GLU A 21 0.24 12.13 19.46
N LYS A 22 1.20 12.79 18.77
CA LYS A 22 1.33 14.25 18.77
C LYS A 22 0.29 14.98 17.89
N HIS A 23 -0.10 14.38 16.77
CA HIS A 23 -0.86 15.08 15.72
C HIS A 23 -2.25 14.48 15.42
N GLY A 24 -2.52 13.27 15.89
CA GLY A 24 -3.80 12.57 15.78
C GLY A 24 -4.37 12.52 14.36
N GLU A 25 -5.67 12.80 14.24
CA GLU A 25 -6.43 12.83 12.99
C GLU A 25 -5.79 13.69 11.89
N ARG A 26 -5.16 14.81 12.23
CA ARG A 26 -4.54 15.71 11.25
C ARG A 26 -3.39 15.03 10.51
N PHE A 27 -2.65 14.17 11.21
CA PHE A 27 -1.59 13.37 10.59
C PHE A 27 -2.20 12.34 9.62
N LEU A 28 -3.25 11.62 10.06
CA LEU A 28 -3.92 10.61 9.23
C LEU A 28 -4.44 11.21 7.93
N ARG A 29 -5.18 12.33 7.98
CA ARG A 29 -5.76 12.97 6.79
C ARG A 29 -4.74 13.49 5.78
N ARG A 30 -3.53 13.83 6.24
CA ARG A 30 -2.45 14.29 5.35
C ARG A 30 -1.73 13.13 4.67
N TYR A 31 -1.74 11.95 5.30
CA TYR A 31 -0.84 10.85 4.99
C TYR A 31 -1.57 9.64 4.36
N LEU A 32 -2.72 9.27 4.91
CA LEU A 32 -3.51 8.11 4.51
C LEU A 32 -4.60 8.49 3.50
N HIS A 33 -4.94 7.54 2.64
CA HIS A 33 -6.15 7.62 1.82
C HIS A 33 -7.40 7.47 2.70
N PRO A 34 -8.55 8.09 2.40
CA PRO A 34 -9.78 7.94 3.20
C PRO A 34 -10.16 6.49 3.52
N THR A 35 -10.01 5.57 2.55
CA THR A 35 -10.24 4.11 2.76
C THR A 35 -9.28 3.52 3.80
N GLU A 36 -8.01 3.94 3.81
CA GLU A 36 -7.02 3.47 4.78
C GLU A 36 -7.28 4.04 6.17
N ILE A 37 -7.81 5.27 6.26
CA ILE A 37 -8.24 5.86 7.54
C ILE A 37 -9.37 5.03 8.14
N GLN A 38 -10.37 4.64 7.34
CA GLN A 38 -11.44 3.75 7.80
C GLN A 38 -10.92 2.39 8.25
N GLN A 39 -9.90 1.83 7.58
CA GLN A 39 -9.25 0.59 8.00
C GLN A 39 -8.49 0.77 9.32
N PHE A 40 -7.74 1.87 9.45
CA PHE A 40 -6.98 2.21 10.64
C PHE A 40 -7.88 2.39 11.87
N GLN A 41 -9.02 3.07 11.71
CA GLN A 41 -9.98 3.28 12.79
C GLN A 41 -10.64 2.00 13.32
N LYS A 42 -10.61 0.90 12.54
CA LYS A 42 -11.08 -0.42 12.98
C LYS A 42 -10.07 -1.16 13.86
N LEU A 43 -8.81 -0.69 13.91
CA LEU A 43 -7.77 -1.30 14.73
C LEU A 43 -7.89 -0.80 16.16
N THR A 44 -8.04 -1.73 17.10
CA THR A 44 -8.12 -1.43 18.54
C THR A 44 -6.77 -1.58 19.25
N ASP A 45 -5.89 -2.43 18.73
CA ASP A 45 -4.55 -2.65 19.28
C ASP A 45 -3.56 -1.57 18.82
N HIS A 46 -2.81 -1.01 19.78
CA HIS A 46 -1.84 0.06 19.53
C HIS A 46 -0.64 -0.41 18.70
N ASP A 47 -0.23 -1.66 18.87
CA ASP A 47 0.89 -2.21 18.10
C ASP A 47 0.47 -2.47 16.65
N ALA A 48 -0.73 -3.01 16.43
CA ALA A 48 -1.34 -3.13 15.11
C ALA A 48 -1.51 -1.77 14.41
N GLN A 49 -1.99 -0.74 15.13
CA GLN A 49 -2.06 0.63 14.61
C GLN A 49 -0.68 1.16 14.19
N THR A 50 0.33 0.96 15.04
CA THR A 50 1.70 1.41 14.79
C THR A 50 2.29 0.70 13.56
N GLN A 51 2.11 -0.61 13.43
CA GLN A 51 2.55 -1.39 12.27
C GLN A 51 1.80 -0.98 11.00
N PHE A 52 0.50 -0.70 11.11
CA PHE A 52 -0.29 -0.19 9.99
C PHE A 52 0.30 1.11 9.45
N LEU A 53 0.51 2.11 10.32
CA LEU A 53 1.09 3.41 9.93
C LEU A 53 2.49 3.25 9.35
N ALA A 54 3.34 2.42 9.96
CA ALA A 54 4.70 2.19 9.49
C ALA A 54 4.72 1.52 8.10
N SER A 55 3.90 0.48 7.89
CA SER A 55 3.85 -0.23 6.61
C SER A 55 3.40 0.69 5.48
N ARG A 56 2.36 1.50 5.71
CA ARG A 56 1.91 2.48 4.73
C ARG A 56 3.00 3.50 4.48
N TRP A 57 3.63 4.04 5.54
CA TRP A 57 4.71 5.03 5.44
C TRP A 57 5.79 4.58 4.46
N ALA A 58 6.34 3.40 4.71
CA ALA A 58 7.41 2.85 3.89
C ALA A 58 6.97 2.68 2.42
N VAL A 59 5.78 2.13 2.17
CA VAL A 59 5.29 1.92 0.80
C VAL A 59 5.09 3.24 0.06
N LYS A 60 4.46 4.24 0.69
CA LYS A 60 4.20 5.53 0.03
C LYS A 60 5.50 6.30 -0.24
N GLU A 61 6.44 6.29 0.69
CA GLU A 61 7.77 6.89 0.49
C GLU A 61 8.57 6.18 -0.60
N ALA A 62 8.58 4.85 -0.61
CA ALA A 62 9.21 4.07 -1.67
C ALA A 62 8.60 4.39 -3.04
N THR A 63 7.27 4.51 -3.10
CA THR A 63 6.55 4.88 -4.32
C THR A 63 6.90 6.31 -4.76
N TYR A 64 6.88 7.27 -3.84
CA TYR A 64 7.27 8.65 -4.10
C TYR A 64 8.69 8.76 -4.66
N LYS A 65 9.64 8.01 -4.07
CA LYS A 65 11.02 7.93 -4.55
C LYS A 65 11.14 7.27 -5.93
N ALA A 66 10.28 6.33 -6.27
CA ALA A 66 10.27 5.71 -7.60
C ALA A 66 9.80 6.69 -8.69
N PHE A 67 8.85 7.57 -8.38
CA PHE A 67 8.33 8.56 -9.33
C PHE A 67 9.28 9.74 -9.59
N LYS A 68 10.29 10.00 -8.74
CA LYS A 68 11.40 10.99 -8.85
C LYS A 68 11.04 12.38 -9.40
N SER A 69 10.72 12.47 -10.69
CA SER A 69 10.45 13.67 -11.46
C SER A 69 9.06 14.25 -11.23
N TRP A 70 8.10 13.43 -10.79
CA TRP A 70 6.70 13.87 -10.64
C TRP A 70 6.26 13.94 -9.19
N ARG A 71 5.46 14.96 -8.90
CA ARG A 71 4.87 15.18 -7.58
C ARG A 71 3.57 14.39 -7.46
N ILE A 72 3.61 13.30 -6.72
CA ILE A 72 2.42 12.56 -6.29
C ILE A 72 2.12 12.85 -4.81
N LEU A 73 0.84 12.89 -4.46
CA LEU A 73 0.38 13.11 -3.09
C LEU A 73 0.21 11.78 -2.37
N PHE A 74 0.45 11.76 -1.06
CA PHE A 74 0.37 10.53 -0.28
C PHE A 74 -1.05 10.00 -0.13
N PRO A 75 -2.09 10.83 0.08
CA PRO A 75 -3.46 10.35 0.08
C PRO A 75 -3.84 9.63 -1.22
N ASP A 76 -3.28 10.04 -2.36
CA ASP A 76 -3.56 9.46 -3.69
C ASP A 76 -2.89 8.09 -3.92
N ILE A 77 -2.05 7.62 -2.99
CA ILE A 77 -1.40 6.31 -3.05
C ILE A 77 -2.05 5.45 -1.97
N LEU A 78 -2.64 4.31 -2.30
CA LEU A 78 -3.29 3.44 -1.32
C LEU A 78 -2.86 1.98 -1.51
N LEU A 79 -2.89 1.22 -0.41
CA LEU A 79 -2.65 -0.21 -0.46
C LEU A 79 -3.97 -0.99 -0.35
N SER A 80 -4.33 -1.68 -1.43
CA SER A 80 -5.44 -2.63 -1.47
C SER A 80 -4.95 -4.03 -1.07
N LYS A 81 -5.86 -4.87 -0.57
CA LYS A 81 -5.60 -6.29 -0.35
C LYS A 81 -6.49 -7.06 -1.32
N GLU A 82 -5.89 -7.57 -2.38
CA GLU A 82 -6.62 -8.30 -3.41
C GLU A 82 -6.42 -9.80 -3.20
N VAL A 83 -7.40 -10.58 -3.63
CA VAL A 83 -7.29 -12.04 -3.64
C VAL A 83 -6.41 -12.38 -4.83
N SER A 84 -5.25 -12.97 -4.59
CA SER A 84 -4.49 -13.55 -5.68
C SER A 84 -5.19 -14.84 -6.08
N ASP A 85 -5.81 -14.80 -7.26
CA ASP A 85 -6.13 -16.01 -7.98
C ASP A 85 -4.79 -16.65 -8.34
N VAL A 86 -4.39 -17.66 -7.57
CA VAL A 86 -3.24 -18.47 -7.92
C VAL A 86 -3.62 -19.18 -9.22
N LEU A 87 -3.17 -18.66 -10.36
CA LEU A 87 -3.10 -19.42 -11.61
C LEU A 87 -2.09 -20.53 -11.37
N LEU A 88 -2.57 -21.63 -10.77
CA LEU A 88 -1.78 -22.84 -10.66
C LEU A 88 -1.43 -23.29 -12.08
N PRO A 89 -0.19 -23.72 -12.33
CA PRO A 89 0.18 -24.35 -13.58
C PRO A 89 -0.83 -25.47 -13.93
N PRO A 90 -1.10 -25.72 -15.22
CA PRO A 90 -2.16 -26.65 -15.65
C PRO A 90 -1.95 -28.12 -15.22
N HIS A 91 -0.81 -28.43 -14.60
CA HIS A 91 -0.47 -29.77 -14.11
C HIS A 91 -0.77 -29.98 -12.61
N ILE A 92 -1.26 -28.98 -11.89
CA ILE A 92 -1.60 -29.10 -10.46
C ILE A 92 -3.12 -29.31 -10.33
N ASP A 93 -3.51 -30.48 -9.81
CA ASP A 93 -4.91 -30.77 -9.49
C ASP A 93 -5.30 -30.15 -8.14
N VAL A 94 -6.08 -29.08 -8.21
CA VAL A 94 -6.57 -28.30 -7.05
C VAL A 94 -7.39 -29.16 -6.08
N ALA A 95 -8.01 -30.24 -6.56
CA ALA A 95 -8.83 -31.12 -5.72
C ALA A 95 -8.02 -31.91 -4.68
N THR A 96 -6.71 -32.03 -4.86
CA THR A 96 -5.82 -32.78 -3.96
C THR A 96 -5.13 -31.93 -2.89
N LEU A 97 -5.25 -30.60 -2.97
CA LEU A 97 -4.62 -29.68 -2.03
C LEU A 97 -5.58 -29.32 -0.89
N PRO A 98 -5.07 -29.13 0.35
CA PRO A 98 -5.89 -28.62 1.44
C PRO A 98 -6.46 -27.24 1.05
N PRO A 99 -7.68 -26.87 1.52
CA PRO A 99 -8.26 -25.57 1.22
C PRO A 99 -7.34 -24.46 1.75
N GLN A 100 -6.61 -23.82 0.83
CA GLN A 100 -5.87 -22.61 1.13
C GLN A 100 -6.88 -21.47 1.14
N VAL A 101 -6.94 -20.69 2.21
CA VAL A 101 -7.56 -19.36 2.12
C VAL A 101 -6.78 -18.62 1.05
N ALA A 102 -7.45 -18.25 -0.05
CA ALA A 102 -6.78 -17.65 -1.19
C ALA A 102 -5.87 -16.49 -0.71
N PRO A 103 -4.56 -16.52 -1.06
CA PRO A 103 -3.60 -15.59 -0.49
C PRO A 103 -4.01 -14.17 -0.84
N ARG A 104 -4.13 -13.32 0.19
CA ARG A 104 -4.38 -11.89 -0.02
C ARG A 104 -3.07 -11.17 -0.20
N VAL A 105 -2.82 -10.64 -1.38
CA VAL A 105 -1.58 -9.93 -1.71
C VAL A 105 -1.83 -8.41 -1.63
N PRO A 106 -0.91 -7.65 -1.02
CA PRO A 106 -1.00 -6.21 -1.04
C PRO A 106 -0.73 -5.67 -2.45
N VAL A 107 -1.69 -4.95 -3.02
CA VAL A 107 -1.60 -4.32 -4.33
C VAL A 107 -1.56 -2.80 -4.16
N LEU A 108 -0.61 -2.15 -4.81
CA LEU A 108 -0.49 -0.70 -4.81
C LEU A 108 -1.51 -0.10 -5.78
N VAL A 109 -2.34 0.83 -5.31
CA VAL A 109 -3.34 1.48 -6.15
C VAL A 109 -3.11 2.99 -6.10
N PHE A 110 -3.43 3.66 -7.20
CA PHE A 110 -3.37 5.11 -7.32
C PHE A 110 -4.79 5.67 -7.51
N ASP A 111 -5.07 6.80 -6.87
CA ASP A 111 -6.30 7.60 -7.03
C ASP A 111 -5.96 9.04 -7.43
N GLY A 112 -6.98 9.85 -7.73
CA GLY A 112 -6.84 11.30 -7.95
C GLY A 112 -5.82 11.65 -9.04
N GLN A 113 -4.92 12.58 -8.75
CA GLN A 113 -3.91 13.02 -9.72
C GLN A 113 -2.81 11.98 -9.94
N ALA A 114 -2.49 11.18 -8.90
CA ALA A 114 -1.52 10.10 -9.04
C ALA A 114 -2.00 9.05 -10.04
N ARG A 115 -3.32 8.78 -10.10
CA ARG A 115 -3.90 7.85 -11.08
C ARG A 115 -3.72 8.34 -12.52
N VAL A 116 -4.09 9.57 -12.79
CA VAL A 116 -3.97 10.18 -14.12
C VAL A 116 -2.52 10.14 -14.61
N LEU A 117 -1.57 10.45 -13.71
CA LEU A 117 -0.15 10.38 -14.01
C LEU A 117 0.32 8.93 -14.27
N ALA A 118 -0.08 7.98 -13.42
CA ALA A 118 0.27 6.58 -13.57
C ALA A 118 -0.22 6.02 -14.90
N ASP A 119 -1.45 6.34 -15.31
CA ASP A 119 -2.01 5.96 -16.60
C ASP A 119 -1.24 6.60 -17.77
N ALA A 120 -0.88 7.88 -17.67
CA ALA A 120 -0.06 8.58 -18.68
C ALA A 120 1.34 7.97 -18.84
N LEU A 121 1.94 7.53 -17.73
CA LEU A 121 3.24 6.85 -17.70
C LEU A 121 3.14 5.35 -18.03
N ARG A 122 1.93 4.83 -18.24
CA ARG A 122 1.65 3.39 -18.43
C ARG A 122 2.20 2.53 -17.28
N VAL A 123 2.17 3.07 -16.07
CA VAL A 123 2.45 2.33 -14.83
C VAL A 123 1.24 1.47 -14.54
N SER A 124 1.21 0.26 -15.10
CA SER A 124 0.23 -0.74 -14.70
C SER A 124 0.68 -1.37 -13.39
N VAL A 125 -0.06 -1.14 -12.31
CA VAL A 125 -0.01 -2.06 -11.17
C VAL A 125 -0.94 -3.22 -11.55
N CYS A 126 -0.40 -4.19 -12.29
CA CYS A 126 -1.14 -5.38 -12.68
C CYS A 126 -1.18 -6.39 -11.53
N CYS A 127 -2.37 -6.93 -11.31
CA CYS A 127 -2.62 -8.22 -10.67
C CYS A 127 -1.97 -9.35 -11.46
#